data_AF-A0A2P5M7Z3-F1
#
_entry.id   AF-A0A2P5M7Z3-F1
#
_cell.length_a   1.000
_cell.length_b   1.000
_cell.length_c   1.000
_cell.angle_alpha   90.00
_cell.angle_beta   90.00
_cell.angle_gamma   90.00
#
_symmetry.space_group_name_H-M   'P 1'
#
loop_
_entity.id
_entity.type
_entity.pdbx_description
1 polymer ?
#
loop_
_entity_poly.entity_id
_entity_poly.type
_entity_poly.pdbx_seq_one_letter_code
_entity_poly.pdbx_strand_id
1 'polypeptide(L)'
;MAAALLAALGALTRSAAADEPQKEISALTARIEPLPDRSRLLFDLTGLPPVTAHPVANPPRIIVDLPAVLFRMEANAGLSPGDKLIKSYRYGTFAPGRSRVVIDLTGPAKI
;
A
#
# COMPACT_ATOMS: atom_id res chain seq x y z
N MET A 1 -40.30 41.39 29.53
CA MET A 1 -38.88 41.52 29.11
C MET A 1 -38.09 40.36 29.69
N ALA A 2 -37.61 39.45 28.85
CA ALA A 2 -36.35 38.71 28.96
C ALA A 2 -36.35 37.66 27.85
N ALA A 3 -35.40 37.79 26.92
CA ALA A 3 -35.39 37.13 25.63
C ALA A 3 -34.99 35.65 25.73
N ALA A 4 -35.69 34.83 24.94
CA ALA A 4 -35.29 33.46 24.62
C ALA A 4 -34.03 33.49 23.76
N LEU A 5 -32.97 32.79 24.18
CA LEU A 5 -31.79 32.57 23.36
C LEU A 5 -31.85 31.15 22.78
N LEU A 6 -32.07 31.09 21.46
CA LEU A 6 -31.86 29.91 20.63
C LEU A 6 -30.39 29.48 20.71
N ALA A 7 -30.12 28.25 21.17
CA ALA A 7 -28.85 27.59 20.93
C ALA A 7 -29.01 26.65 19.73
N ALA A 8 -28.41 27.05 18.62
CA ALA A 8 -28.49 26.38 17.33
C ALA A 8 -27.89 24.96 17.36
N LEU A 9 -28.62 24.04 16.72
CA LEU A 9 -28.21 22.70 16.34
C LEU A 9 -26.91 22.75 15.50
N GLY A 10 -25.81 22.29 16.07
CA GLY A 10 -24.59 21.93 15.34
C GLY A 10 -24.51 20.42 15.21
N ALA A 11 -25.29 19.82 14.30
CA ALA A 11 -25.13 18.41 13.95
C ALA A 11 -23.79 18.24 13.21
N LEU A 12 -22.76 17.82 13.93
CA LEU A 12 -21.53 17.28 13.35
C LEU A 12 -21.90 15.99 12.61
N THR A 13 -22.20 16.10 11.32
CA THR A 13 -22.28 14.96 10.42
C THR A 13 -20.89 14.34 10.31
N ARG A 14 -20.59 13.38 11.19
CA ARG A 14 -19.48 12.46 11.00
C ARG A 14 -19.82 11.68 9.75
N SER A 15 -19.20 12.08 8.63
CA SER A 15 -19.21 11.29 7.40
C SER A 15 -18.53 9.95 7.74
N ALA A 16 -19.34 8.98 8.15
CA ALA A 16 -18.97 7.59 8.06
C ALA A 16 -18.96 7.32 6.56
N ALA A 17 -17.78 7.42 5.95
CA ALA A 17 -17.54 6.84 4.65
C ALA A 17 -18.00 5.39 4.77
N ALA A 18 -19.18 5.10 4.21
CA ALA A 18 -19.69 3.76 4.12
C ALA A 18 -18.62 2.97 3.39
N ASP A 19 -18.05 1.98 4.08
CA ASP A 19 -17.12 1.02 3.53
C ASP A 19 -17.96 0.23 2.50
N GLU A 20 -18.02 0.72 1.26
CA GLU A 20 -18.58 -0.05 0.15
C GLU A 20 -17.87 -1.40 0.19
N PRO A 21 -18.58 -2.53 0.01
CA PRO A 21 -17.97 -3.86 0.10
C PRO A 21 -16.86 -3.94 -0.94
N GLN A 22 -15.65 -3.65 -0.49
CA GLN A 22 -14.50 -3.52 -1.33
C GLN A 22 -14.25 -4.92 -1.84
N LYS A 23 -14.38 -5.11 -3.16
CA LYS A 23 -14.13 -6.40 -3.80
C LYS A 23 -12.83 -6.95 -3.21
N GLU A 24 -12.90 -8.11 -2.57
CA GLU A 24 -11.77 -8.68 -1.84
C GLU A 24 -10.64 -8.95 -2.83
N ILE A 25 -9.60 -8.13 -2.79
CA ILE A 25 -8.42 -8.31 -3.65
C ILE A 25 -7.43 -9.15 -2.85
N SER A 26 -7.04 -10.27 -3.44
CA SER A 26 -6.01 -11.15 -2.90
C SER A 26 -4.75 -11.07 -3.76
N ALA A 27 -3.60 -11.03 -3.10
CA ALA A 27 -2.30 -11.20 -3.74
C ALA A 27 -1.89 -12.67 -3.62
N LEU A 28 -1.66 -13.32 -4.75
CA LEU A 28 -1.46 -14.78 -4.84
C LEU A 28 0.01 -15.14 -4.94
N THR A 29 0.76 -14.42 -5.77
CA THR A 29 2.21 -14.61 -5.90
C THR A 29 2.92 -13.26 -5.99
N ALA A 30 4.21 -13.26 -5.68
CA ALA A 30 5.11 -12.15 -5.93
C ALA A 30 6.42 -12.67 -6.51
N ARG A 31 6.95 -12.02 -7.55
CA ARG A 31 8.21 -12.40 -8.18
C ARG A 31 9.02 -11.19 -8.60
N ILE A 32 10.34 -11.35 -8.57
CA ILE A 32 11.28 -10.34 -9.05
C ILE A 32 11.84 -10.77 -10.40
N GLU A 33 11.74 -9.88 -11.38
CA GLU A 33 12.32 -10.06 -12.71
C GLU A 33 13.43 -9.01 -12.91
N PRO A 34 14.72 -9.42 -12.92
CA PRO A 34 15.82 -8.53 -13.24
C PRO A 34 15.88 -8.28 -14.75
N LEU A 35 15.98 -7.00 -15.15
CA LEU A 35 16.22 -6.58 -16.53
C LEU A 35 17.59 -5.90 -16.64
N PRO A 36 18.13 -5.68 -17.87
CA PRO A 36 19.43 -5.04 -18.04
C PRO A 36 19.52 -3.62 -17.44
N ASP A 37 18.43 -2.86 -17.45
CA ASP A 37 18.38 -1.45 -17.07
C ASP A 37 17.50 -1.15 -15.84
N ARG A 38 16.74 -2.14 -15.34
CA ARG A 38 15.77 -1.97 -14.24
C ARG A 38 15.46 -3.31 -13.58
N SER A 39 14.72 -3.27 -12.49
CA SER A 39 14.17 -4.47 -11.83
C SER A 39 12.66 -4.33 -11.74
N ARG A 40 11.94 -5.44 -11.89
CA ARG A 40 10.48 -5.46 -11.73
C ARG A 40 10.11 -6.34 -10.55
N LEU A 41 9.26 -5.83 -9.67
CA LEU A 41 8.56 -6.62 -8.66
C LEU A 41 7.10 -6.75 -9.10
N LEU A 42 6.70 -7.97 -9.44
CA LEU A 42 5.37 -8.26 -9.97
C LEU A 42 4.55 -8.98 -8.91
N PHE A 43 3.34 -8.50 -8.67
CA PHE A 43 2.35 -9.14 -7.82
C PHE A 43 1.19 -9.64 -8.68
N ASP A 44 0.84 -10.91 -8.55
CA ASP A 44 -0.35 -11.47 -9.19
C ASP A 44 -1.55 -11.23 -8.25
N LEU A 45 -2.46 -10.36 -8.66
CA LEU A 45 -3.63 -9.94 -7.88
C LEU A 45 -4.94 -10.45 -8.52
N THR A 46 -5.93 -10.78 -7.70
CA THR A 46 -7.28 -11.19 -8.18
C THR A 46 -8.12 -10.01 -8.70
N GLY A 47 -7.63 -8.78 -8.54
CA GLY A 47 -8.24 -7.56 -9.03
C GLY A 47 -7.19 -6.45 -9.14
N LEU A 48 -7.57 -5.35 -9.78
CA LEU A 48 -6.68 -4.21 -9.99
C LEU A 48 -7.05 -3.08 -9.00
N PRO A 49 -6.39 -3.00 -7.83
CA PRO A 49 -6.65 -1.92 -6.89
C PRO A 49 -6.05 -0.60 -7.41
N PRO A 50 -6.54 0.56 -6.93
CA PRO A 50 -5.78 1.79 -7.02
C PRO A 50 -4.43 1.62 -6.30
N VAL A 51 -3.36 2.12 -6.92
CA VAL A 51 -1.98 2.00 -6.42
C VAL A 51 -1.37 3.39 -6.29
N THR A 52 -0.72 3.67 -5.16
CA THR A 52 0.08 4.88 -5.00
C THR A 52 1.50 4.49 -4.60
N ALA A 53 2.48 4.80 -5.44
CA ALA A 53 3.88 4.50 -5.18
C ALA A 53 4.70 5.78 -5.01
N HIS A 54 5.64 5.79 -4.06
CA HIS A 54 6.51 6.93 -3.81
C HIS A 54 7.90 6.49 -3.32
N PRO A 55 8.97 7.12 -3.83
CA PRO A 55 10.32 6.87 -3.35
C PRO A 55 10.56 7.56 -2.00
N VAL A 56 11.35 6.92 -1.15
CA VAL A 56 11.84 7.45 0.13
C VAL A 56 13.35 7.31 0.17
N ALA A 57 14.04 8.37 0.58
CA ALA A 57 15.48 8.37 0.76
C ALA A 57 15.87 8.02 2.20
N ASN A 58 17.13 7.57 2.40
CA ASN A 58 17.76 7.36 3.71
C ASN A 58 17.01 6.39 4.66
N PRO A 59 17.01 5.07 4.41
CA PRO A 59 17.63 4.35 3.29
C PRO A 59 16.76 4.37 2.02
N PRO A 60 17.34 4.12 0.83
CA PRO A 60 16.58 4.15 -0.43
C PRO A 60 15.50 3.06 -0.44
N ARG A 61 14.25 3.48 -0.59
CA ARG A 61 13.07 2.62 -0.58
C ARG A 61 12.06 3.10 -1.62
N ILE A 62 11.23 2.19 -2.10
CA ILE A 62 9.96 2.51 -2.75
C ILE A 62 8.85 1.98 -1.85
N ILE A 63 7.91 2.85 -1.50
CA ILE A 63 6.71 2.49 -0.76
C ILE A 63 5.54 2.47 -1.73
N VAL A 64 4.77 1.38 -1.69
CA VAL A 64 3.55 1.21 -2.46
C VAL A 64 2.38 1.07 -1.49
N ASP A 65 1.49 2.04 -1.52
CA ASP A 65 0.25 2.04 -0.77
C ASP A 65 -0.87 1.42 -1.61
N LEU A 66 -1.58 0.50 -0.98
CA LEU A 66 -2.69 -0.25 -1.54
C LEU A 66 -3.89 -0.11 -0.58
N PRO A 67 -5.13 -0.26 -1.09
CA PRO A 67 -6.27 -0.49 -0.22
C PRO A 67 -6.16 -1.89 0.43
N ALA A 68 -7.21 -2.35 1.12
CA ALA A 68 -7.23 -3.68 1.74
C ALA A 68 -6.94 -4.78 0.70
N VAL A 69 -5.74 -5.35 0.79
CA VAL A 69 -5.28 -6.50 0.00
C VAL A 69 -4.92 -7.61 0.96
N LEU A 70 -5.48 -8.80 0.73
CA LEU A 70 -5.14 -10.01 1.46
C LEU A 70 -3.98 -10.74 0.80
N PHE A 71 -2.87 -10.86 1.52
CA PHE A 71 -1.69 -11.55 1.00
C PHE A 71 -1.80 -13.04 1.31
N ARG A 72 -2.06 -13.84 0.27
CA ARG A 72 -2.20 -15.31 0.31
C ARG A 72 -0.93 -15.97 -0.23
N MET A 73 0.23 -15.46 0.16
CA MET A 73 1.55 -15.89 -0.29
C MET A 73 2.50 -16.02 0.91
N GLU A 74 3.57 -16.79 0.75
CA GLU A 74 4.55 -17.02 1.81
C GLU A 74 5.25 -15.73 2.24
N ALA A 75 5.33 -15.49 3.56
CA ALA A 75 5.91 -14.28 4.15
C ALA A 75 7.39 -14.07 3.77
N ASN A 76 8.10 -15.14 3.43
CA ASN A 76 9.54 -15.16 3.15
C ASN A 76 9.91 -15.05 1.65
N ALA A 77 8.95 -14.76 0.76
CA ALA A 77 9.25 -14.51 -0.66
C ALA A 77 10.10 -13.22 -0.90
N GLY A 78 10.34 -12.43 0.15
CA GLY A 78 10.88 -11.08 0.13
C GLY A 78 12.38 -10.92 -0.14
N LEU A 79 13.15 -12.00 -0.26
CA LEU A 79 14.60 -11.94 -0.48
C LEU A 79 14.94 -12.10 -1.96
N SER A 80 15.81 -11.22 -2.47
CA SER A 80 16.24 -11.24 -3.88
C SER A 80 17.75 -11.47 -4.00
N PRO A 81 18.24 -12.71 -3.80
CA PRO A 81 19.68 -12.98 -3.80
C PRO A 81 20.39 -12.74 -5.16
N GLY A 82 19.67 -12.38 -6.23
CA GLY A 82 20.24 -12.14 -7.57
C GLY A 82 19.90 -10.79 -8.21
N ASP A 83 19.10 -9.93 -7.57
CA ASP A 83 18.74 -8.64 -8.16
C ASP A 83 19.73 -7.53 -7.76
N LYS A 84 20.13 -6.69 -8.71
CA LYS A 84 21.13 -5.63 -8.50
C LYS A 84 20.56 -4.41 -7.78
N LEU A 85 19.24 -4.21 -7.83
CA LEU A 85 18.57 -3.02 -7.33
C LEU A 85 17.64 -3.31 -6.14
N ILE A 86 16.80 -4.33 -6.24
CA ILE A 86 15.87 -4.72 -5.17
C ILE A 86 16.62 -5.63 -4.18
N LYS A 87 16.89 -5.10 -3.00
CA LYS A 87 17.53 -5.85 -1.92
C LYS A 87 16.55 -6.81 -1.27
N SER A 88 15.38 -6.29 -0.94
CA SER A 88 14.28 -7.06 -0.35
C SER A 88 12.96 -6.34 -0.51
N TYR A 89 11.85 -7.04 -0.33
CA TYR A 89 10.55 -6.42 -0.18
C TYR A 89 9.75 -7.05 0.96
N ARG A 90 8.83 -6.27 1.50
CA ARG A 90 7.90 -6.69 2.56
C ARG A 90 6.52 -6.18 2.21
N TYR A 91 5.50 -6.88 2.68
CA TYR A 91 4.11 -6.49 2.48
C TYR A 91 3.30 -6.77 3.74
N GLY A 92 2.15 -6.11 3.86
CA GLY A 92 1.19 -6.38 4.92
C GLY A 92 0.19 -5.26 5.12
N THR A 93 -0.75 -5.47 6.03
CA THR A 93 -1.66 -4.44 6.52
C THR A 93 -0.89 -3.48 7.42
N PHE A 94 -1.00 -2.18 7.18
CA PHE A 94 -0.32 -1.16 8.00
C PHE A 94 -1.29 -0.20 8.70
N ALA A 95 -2.54 -0.16 8.25
CA ALA A 95 -3.65 0.53 8.90
C ALA A 95 -4.96 -0.20 8.56
N PRO A 96 -6.05 0.00 9.32
CA PRO A 96 -7.35 -0.56 8.97
C PRO A 96 -7.74 -0.21 7.53
N GLY A 97 -8.09 -1.22 6.74
CA GLY A 97 -8.46 -1.04 5.33
C GLY A 97 -7.31 -0.71 4.38
N ARG A 98 -6.05 -0.70 4.85
CA ARG A 98 -4.88 -0.32 4.02
C ARG A 98 -3.72 -1.30 4.13
N SER A 99 -3.18 -1.64 2.97
CA SER A 99 -2.01 -2.49 2.82
C SER A 99 -0.84 -1.70 2.25
N ARG A 100 0.39 -2.11 2.56
CA ARG A 100 1.60 -1.46 2.07
C ARG A 100 2.61 -2.50 1.65
N VAL A 101 3.29 -2.23 0.54
CA VAL A 101 4.50 -2.92 0.13
C VAL A 101 5.68 -1.96 0.31
N VAL A 102 6.72 -2.42 0.98
CA VAL A 102 7.97 -1.68 1.15
C VAL A 102 9.05 -2.43 0.40
N ILE A 103 9.68 -1.76 -0.55
CA ILE A 103 10.76 -2.30 -1.37
C ILE A 103 12.04 -1.61 -0.90
N ASP A 104 12.94 -2.36 -0.28
CA ASP A 104 14.25 -1.89 0.12
C ASP A 104 15.21 -2.01 -1.07
N LEU A 105 15.89 -0.92 -1.40
CA LEU A 105 16.78 -0.83 -2.57
C LEU A 105 18.25 -0.85 -2.16
N THR A 106 19.11 -1.26 -3.09
CA THR A 106 20.57 -1.16 -2.96
C THR A 106 21.08 0.25 -3.26
N GLY A 107 20.31 1.06 -3.99
CA GLY A 107 20.64 2.44 -4.35
C GLY A 107 19.43 3.26 -4.81
N PRO A 108 19.59 4.56 -5.11
CA PRO A 108 18.51 5.41 -5.58
C PRO A 108 17.89 4.91 -6.89
N ALA A 109 16.56 4.98 -7.00
CA ALA A 109 15.82 4.57 -8.18
C ALA A 109 14.62 5.50 -8.45
N LYS A 110 14.04 5.36 -9.64
CA LYS A 110 12.81 6.02 -10.07
C LYS A 110 11.79 4.97 -10.52
N ILE A 111 10.51 5.27 -10.37
CA ILE A 111 9.37 4.43 -10.77
C ILE A 111 8.74 4.94 -12.06
#